data_AF-A0A962W9A7-F1
#
_entry.id   AF-A0A962W9A7-F1
#
_cell.length_a   1.000
_cell.length_b   1.000
_cell.length_c   1.000
_cell.angle_alpha   90.00
_cell.angle_beta   90.00
_cell.angle_gamma   90.00
#
_symmetry.space_group_name_H-M   'P 1'
#
loop_
_entity.id
_entity.type
_entity.pdbx_description
1 polymer ?
#
loop_
_entity_poly.entity_id
_entity_poly.type
_entity_poly.pdbx_seq_one_letter_code
_entity_poly.pdbx_strand_id
1 'polypeptide(L)'
;VLKIAKEPISMETPIGDDEDSHLGDFIEDNTIHSPVDAATGQGLQEATKEVLAGLTAREAKVLRMRFGIDMNTDHTLEEVGKQFDVTRERIRQIEAKALRKLRHPTRSDYLRSFLDE
;
A
#
# COMPACT_ATOMS: atom_id res chain seq x y z
N VAL A 1 -3.23 -35.51 4.85
CA VAL A 1 -4.24 -35.77 5.91
C VAL A 1 -3.60 -35.89 7.31
N LEU A 2 -2.38 -36.42 7.48
CA LEU A 2 -1.71 -36.53 8.81
C LEU A 2 -1.22 -35.21 9.46
N LYS A 3 -1.10 -34.09 8.75
CA LYS A 3 -0.57 -32.83 9.33
C LYS A 3 -1.55 -32.12 10.28
N ILE A 4 -2.85 -32.35 10.13
CA ILE A 4 -3.90 -31.64 10.90
C ILE A 4 -4.23 -32.37 12.22
N ALA A 5 -3.90 -33.66 12.34
CA ALA A 5 -4.22 -34.48 13.50
C ALA A 5 -3.20 -34.38 14.66
N LYS A 6 -2.25 -33.44 14.59
CA LYS A 6 -1.28 -33.23 15.66
C LYS A 6 -1.86 -32.28 16.70
N GLU A 7 -1.73 -32.63 17.97
CA GLU A 7 -2.09 -31.73 19.07
C GLU A 7 -1.12 -30.52 19.09
N PRO A 8 -1.61 -29.32 19.46
CA PRO A 8 -0.77 -28.14 19.61
C PRO A 8 0.25 -28.34 20.74
N ILE A 9 1.42 -27.74 20.58
CA ILE A 9 2.50 -27.79 21.57
C ILE A 9 2.35 -26.60 22.51
N SER A 10 2.65 -26.80 23.80
CA SER A 10 2.65 -25.72 24.79
C SER A 10 3.77 -24.71 24.50
N MET A 11 3.45 -23.42 24.60
CA MET A 11 4.43 -22.32 24.49
C MET A 11 5.46 -22.33 25.64
N GLU A 12 5.08 -22.90 26.78
CA GLU A 12 5.92 -23.05 27.97
C GLU A 12 6.85 -24.29 27.88
N THR A 13 6.93 -24.94 26.72
CA THR A 13 7.82 -26.10 26.56
C THR A 13 9.28 -25.61 26.63
N PRO A 14 10.10 -26.06 27.58
CA PRO A 14 11.49 -25.62 27.68
C PRO A 14 12.27 -26.05 26.45
N ILE A 15 13.15 -25.17 25.97
CA ILE A 15 14.01 -25.39 24.81
C ILE A 15 15.48 -25.17 25.19
N GLY A 16 16.32 -26.15 24.87
CA GLY A 16 17.76 -26.10 25.18
C GLY A 16 18.08 -26.50 26.62
N ASP A 17 19.34 -26.26 27.01
CA ASP A 17 19.85 -26.54 28.36
C ASP A 17 19.74 -25.31 29.29
N ASP A 18 19.30 -24.16 28.77
CA ASP A 18 19.10 -22.93 29.53
C ASP A 18 17.70 -22.96 30.17
N GLU A 19 17.64 -23.02 31.51
CA GLU A 19 16.39 -23.22 32.27
C GLU A 19 15.35 -22.10 32.09
N ASP A 20 15.74 -20.95 31.53
CA ASP A 20 14.86 -19.79 31.33
C ASP A 20 14.29 -19.67 29.89
N SER A 21 14.66 -20.56 28.96
CA SER A 21 14.23 -20.46 27.55
C SER A 21 13.03 -21.36 27.23
N HIS A 22 11.92 -20.75 26.81
CA HIS A 22 10.69 -21.44 26.45
C HIS A 22 10.45 -21.35 24.94
N LEU A 23 9.71 -22.32 24.37
CA LEU A 23 9.36 -22.35 22.94
C LEU A 23 8.71 -21.03 22.49
N GLY A 24 7.91 -20.41 23.35
CA GLY A 24 7.22 -19.16 23.07
C GLY A 24 8.13 -17.96 22.84
N ASP A 25 9.32 -17.95 23.45
CA ASP A 25 10.29 -16.85 23.34
C ASP A 25 10.86 -16.73 21.91
N PHE A 26 10.73 -17.79 21.11
CA PHE A 26 11.20 -17.84 19.72
C PHE A 26 10.11 -17.61 18.69
N ILE A 27 8.86 -17.38 19.10
CA ILE A 27 7.77 -17.07 18.17
C ILE A 27 7.74 -15.56 17.95
N GLU A 28 8.28 -15.15 16.80
CA GLU A 28 8.21 -13.76 16.37
C GLU A 28 6.78 -13.33 16.02
N ASP A 29 6.45 -12.07 16.32
CA ASP A 29 5.20 -11.47 15.89
C ASP A 29 5.30 -11.04 14.43
N ASN A 30 4.80 -11.90 13.54
CA ASN A 30 4.70 -11.65 12.10
C ASN A 30 3.59 -10.67 11.70
N THR A 31 2.80 -10.15 12.65
CA THR A 31 1.72 -9.20 12.39
C THR A 31 2.17 -7.74 12.54
N ILE A 32 3.29 -7.49 13.20
CA ILE A 32 3.83 -6.15 13.42
C ILE A 32 4.70 -5.76 12.22
N HIS A 33 4.40 -4.60 11.63
CA HIS A 33 5.28 -4.00 10.62
C HIS A 33 6.58 -3.52 11.26
N SER A 34 7.70 -3.77 10.59
CA SER A 34 9.00 -3.22 11.00
C SER A 34 8.93 -1.69 11.04
N PRO A 35 9.60 -1.02 12.00
CA PRO A 35 9.71 0.44 12.02
C PRO A 35 10.27 1.01 10.71
N VAL A 36 11.15 0.26 10.04
CA VAL A 36 11.70 0.62 8.73
C VAL A 36 10.60 0.60 7.67
N ASP A 37 9.80 -0.46 7.61
CA ASP A 37 8.69 -0.57 6.64
C ASP A 37 7.63 0.51 6.88
N ALA A 38 7.32 0.80 8.14
CA ALA A 38 6.40 1.87 8.51
C ALA A 38 6.91 3.25 8.05
N ALA A 39 8.21 3.52 8.23
CA ALA A 39 8.83 4.76 7.77
C ALA A 39 8.84 4.85 6.23
N THR A 40 9.17 3.76 5.54
CA THR A 40 9.11 3.69 4.07
C THR A 40 7.68 3.91 3.56
N GLY A 41 6.68 3.32 4.22
CA GLY A 41 5.26 3.52 3.90
C GLY A 41 4.80 4.98 4.07
N GLN A 42 5.24 5.65 5.14
CA GLN A 42 5.00 7.09 5.31
C GLN A 42 5.69 7.91 4.23
N GLY A 43 6.96 7.61 3.93
CA GLY A 43 7.71 8.27 2.86
C GLY A 43 7.04 8.11 1.49
N LEU A 44 6.53 6.92 1.18
CA LEU A 44 5.77 6.68 -0.04
C LEU A 44 4.49 7.52 -0.10
N GLN A 45 3.78 7.67 1.02
CA GLN A 45 2.58 8.49 1.09
C GLN A 45 2.89 9.96 0.78
N GLU A 46 3.95 10.51 1.37
CA GLU A 46 4.41 11.88 1.10
C GLU A 46 4.86 12.06 -0.34
N ALA A 47 5.65 11.11 -0.86
CA ALA A 47 6.11 11.15 -2.24
C ALA A 47 4.96 11.12 -3.25
N THR A 48 3.95 10.29 -2.98
CA THR A 48 2.74 10.22 -3.80
C THR A 48 1.97 11.53 -3.77
N LYS A 49 1.85 12.18 -2.60
CA LYS A 49 1.20 13.50 -2.46
C LYS A 49 1.90 14.57 -3.27
N GLU A 50 3.23 14.63 -3.21
CA GLU A 50 4.04 15.59 -3.95
C GLU A 50 3.91 15.40 -5.47
N VAL A 51 3.98 14.16 -5.94
CA VAL A 51 3.85 13.84 -7.37
C VAL A 51 2.45 14.17 -7.90
N LEU A 52 1.41 13.91 -7.09
CA LEU A 52 0.04 14.31 -7.43
C LEU A 52 -0.16 15.83 -7.41
N ALA A 53 0.58 16.58 -6.59
CA ALA A 53 0.54 18.04 -6.58
C ALA A 53 1.09 18.64 -7.89
N GLY A 54 1.97 17.93 -8.60
CA GLY A 54 2.46 18.33 -9.92
C GLY A 54 1.47 18.10 -11.08
N LEU A 55 0.30 17.53 -10.83
CA LEU A 55 -0.78 17.37 -11.81
C LEU A 55 -1.76 18.54 -11.76
N THR A 56 -2.63 18.64 -12.77
CA THR A 56 -3.74 19.59 -12.69
C THR A 56 -4.71 19.16 -11.58
N ALA A 57 -5.38 20.11 -10.92
CA ALA A 57 -6.33 19.82 -9.84
C ALA A 57 -7.38 18.75 -10.22
N ARG A 58 -7.83 18.76 -11.48
CA ARG A 58 -8.76 17.76 -12.02
C ARG A 58 -8.12 16.36 -12.13
N GLU A 59 -6.91 16.27 -12.67
CA GLU A 59 -6.18 15.00 -12.79
C GLU A 59 -5.83 14.41 -11.41
N ALA A 60 -5.34 15.25 -10.49
CA ALA A 60 -5.01 14.84 -9.13
C ALA A 60 -6.25 14.32 -8.39
N LYS A 61 -7.38 15.03 -8.46
CA LYS A 61 -8.62 14.60 -7.80
C LYS A 61 -9.19 13.31 -8.41
N VAL A 62 -9.13 13.14 -9.74
CA VAL A 62 -9.53 11.87 -10.38
C VAL A 62 -8.66 10.71 -9.88
N LEU A 63 -7.33 10.86 -9.83
CA LEU A 63 -6.46 9.80 -9.33
C LEU A 63 -6.68 9.51 -7.83
N ARG A 64 -6.80 10.53 -7.00
CA ARG A 64 -7.07 10.35 -5.56
C ARG A 64 -8.35 9.55 -5.31
N MET A 65 -9.42 9.89 -6.02
CA MET A 65 -10.67 9.16 -5.93
C MET A 65 -10.59 7.73 -6.47
N ARG A 66 -9.90 7.52 -7.59
CA ARG A 66 -9.78 6.20 -8.22
C ARG A 66 -8.97 5.21 -7.40
N PHE A 67 -7.99 5.69 -6.64
CA PHE A 67 -7.07 4.85 -5.86
C PHE A 67 -7.25 4.98 -4.34
N GLY A 68 -8.24 5.76 -3.87
CA GLY A 68 -8.49 5.94 -2.44
C GLY A 68 -7.41 6.75 -1.70
N ILE A 69 -6.62 7.56 -2.41
CA ILE A 69 -5.52 8.32 -1.80
C ILE A 69 -6.10 9.50 -1.02
N ASP A 70 -5.81 9.56 0.28
CA ASP A 70 -6.43 10.50 1.24
C ASP A 70 -7.96 10.36 1.32
N MET A 71 -8.50 9.17 1.03
CA MET A 71 -9.93 8.87 1.09
C MET A 71 -10.17 7.54 1.80
N ASN A 72 -11.37 7.37 2.37
CA ASN A 72 -11.72 6.13 3.08
C ASN A 72 -11.88 4.93 2.13
N THR A 73 -12.26 5.18 0.87
CA THR A 73 -12.52 4.15 -0.14
C THR A 73 -12.12 4.63 -1.53
N ASP A 74 -11.76 3.69 -2.39
CA ASP A 74 -11.65 3.91 -3.82
C ASP A 74 -13.04 4.06 -4.47
N HIS A 75 -13.06 4.67 -5.65
CA HIS A 75 -14.28 4.93 -6.41
C HIS A 75 -14.16 4.38 -7.83
N THR A 76 -15.26 3.86 -8.35
CA THR A 76 -15.37 3.39 -9.72
C THR A 76 -15.33 4.56 -10.72
N LEU A 77 -15.00 4.27 -11.99
CA LEU A 77 -15.02 5.28 -13.06
C LEU A 77 -16.39 5.97 -13.21
N GLU A 78 -17.47 5.27 -12.92
CA GLU A 78 -18.83 5.80 -13.01
C GLU A 78 -19.15 6.75 -11.86
N GLU A 79 -18.77 6.40 -10.62
CA GLU A 79 -18.95 7.26 -9.45
C GLU A 79 -18.13 8.55 -9.56
N VAL A 80 -16.88 8.44 -10.00
CA VAL A 80 -16.05 9.62 -10.31
C VAL A 80 -16.68 10.42 -11.45
N GLY A 81 -17.21 9.76 -12.49
CA GLY A 81 -17.92 10.42 -13.59
C GLY A 81 -19.10 11.26 -13.11
N LYS A 82 -19.93 10.70 -12.22
CA LYS A 82 -21.07 11.40 -11.60
C LYS A 82 -20.63 12.65 -10.81
N GLN A 83 -19.54 12.58 -10.03
CA GLN A 83 -19.06 13.74 -9.27
C GLN A 83 -18.48 14.86 -10.14
N PHE A 84 -17.91 14.51 -11.29
CA PHE A 84 -17.32 15.46 -12.23
C PHE A 84 -18.26 15.88 -13.36
N ASP A 85 -19.52 15.44 -13.32
CA ASP A 85 -20.53 15.63 -14.35
C ASP A 85 -20.03 15.28 -15.77
N VAL A 86 -19.37 14.12 -15.88
CA VAL A 86 -18.83 13.62 -17.15
C VAL A 86 -19.05 12.12 -17.31
N THR A 87 -18.93 11.65 -18.54
CA THR A 87 -19.05 10.23 -18.85
C THR A 87 -17.90 9.41 -18.25
N ARG A 88 -18.18 8.13 -18.00
CA ARG A 88 -17.18 7.12 -17.59
C ARG A 88 -15.94 7.14 -18.47
N GLU A 89 -16.13 7.18 -19.80
CA GLU A 89 -15.02 7.17 -20.76
C GLU A 89 -14.17 8.44 -20.64
N ARG A 90 -14.79 9.58 -20.31
CA ARG A 90 -14.03 10.81 -20.08
C ARG A 90 -13.12 10.70 -18.85
N ILE A 91 -13.58 10.08 -17.76
CA ILE A 91 -12.73 9.81 -16.59
C ILE A 91 -11.58 8.87 -16.96
N ARG A 92 -11.86 7.80 -17.71
CA ARG A 92 -10.82 6.85 -18.18
C ARG A 92 -9.72 7.55 -18.99
N GLN A 93 -10.09 8.49 -19.86
CA GLN A 93 -9.13 9.29 -20.62
C GLN A 93 -8.28 10.21 -19.72
N ILE A 94 -8.89 10.85 -18.72
CA ILE A 94 -8.18 11.71 -17.77
C ILE A 94 -7.19 10.87 -16.96
N GLU A 95 -7.60 9.71 -16.47
CA GLU A 95 -6.75 8.76 -15.75
C GLU A 95 -5.54 8.33 -16.60
N ALA A 96 -5.79 7.86 -17.83
CA ALA A 96 -4.72 7.44 -18.74
C ALA A 96 -3.74 8.58 -19.05
N LYS A 97 -4.24 9.80 -19.23
CA LYS A 97 -3.43 11.00 -19.47
C LYS A 97 -2.58 11.36 -18.24
N ALA A 98 -3.17 11.32 -17.04
CA ALA A 98 -2.47 11.60 -15.80
C ALA A 98 -1.36 10.57 -15.54
N LEU A 99 -1.66 9.27 -15.66
CA LEU A 99 -0.67 8.20 -15.55
C LEU A 99 0.44 8.33 -16.59
N ARG A 100 0.14 8.77 -17.82
CA ARG A 100 1.17 9.05 -18.82
C ARG A 100 2.12 10.18 -18.39
N LYS A 101 1.60 11.23 -17.73
CA LYS A 101 2.44 12.31 -17.18
C LYS A 101 3.30 11.83 -16.01
N LEU A 102 2.75 10.99 -15.14
CA LEU A 102 3.48 10.44 -13.99
C LEU A 102 4.59 9.48 -14.39
N ARG A 103 4.43 8.77 -15.53
CA ARG A 103 5.46 7.89 -16.12
C ARG A 103 6.64 8.63 -16.76
N HIS A 104 6.62 9.95 -16.83
CA HIS A 104 7.76 10.70 -17.36
C HIS A 104 8.91 10.71 -16.34
N PRO A 105 10.18 10.47 -16.73
CA PRO A 105 11.33 10.33 -15.84
C PRO A 105 11.40 11.39 -14.74
N THR A 106 11.24 12.66 -15.12
CA THR A 106 11.25 13.82 -14.23
C THR A 106 10.30 13.73 -13.01
N ARG A 107 9.25 12.91 -13.10
CA ARG A 107 8.27 12.69 -12.02
C ARG A 107 8.32 11.25 -11.49
N SER A 108 8.62 10.29 -12.34
CA SER A 108 8.70 8.88 -11.94
C SER A 108 9.95 8.58 -11.14
N ASP A 109 11.05 9.30 -11.32
CA ASP A 109 12.33 8.98 -10.67
C ASP A 109 12.23 9.03 -9.14
N TYR A 110 11.41 9.94 -8.61
CA TYR A 110 11.14 10.00 -7.17
C TYR A 110 10.36 8.78 -6.66
N LEU A 111 9.33 8.35 -7.39
CA LEU A 111 8.53 7.17 -7.04
C LEU A 111 9.24 5.84 -7.33
N ARG A 112 10.18 5.83 -8.28
CA ARG A 112 10.93 4.63 -8.67
C ARG A 112 11.80 4.09 -7.55
N SER A 113 12.28 4.97 -6.66
CA SER A 113 13.06 4.57 -5.50
C SER A 113 12.29 3.70 -4.49
N PHE A 114 10.95 3.69 -4.57
CA PHE A 114 10.08 2.87 -3.73
C PHE A 114 9.66 1.55 -4.39
N LEU A 115 10.11 1.27 -5.61
CA LEU A 115 9.92 -0.03 -6.24
C LEU A 115 11.11 -0.90 -5.85
N ASP A 116 10.91 -1.78 -4.86
CA ASP A 116 11.83 -2.87 -4.60
C ASP A 116 11.83 -3.83 -5.82
N GLU A 117 13.01 -4.28 -6.27
CA GLU A 117 13.18 -5.17 -7.43
C GLU A 117 12.48 -6.53 -7.28
#